data_AF-A0A2Z6AKE8-F1
#
_entry.id   AF-A0A2Z6AKE8-F1
#
_cell.length_a   1.000
_cell.length_b   1.000
_cell.length_c   1.000
_cell.angle_alpha   90.00
_cell.angle_beta   90.00
_cell.angle_gamma   90.00
#
_symmetry.space_group_name_H-M   'P 1'
#
loop_
_entity.id
_entity.type
_entity.pdbx_description
1 polymer ?
#
loop_
_entity_poly.entity_id
_entity_poly.type
_entity_poly.pdbx_seq_one_letter_code
_entity_poly.pdbx_strand_id
1 'polypeptide(L)'
;MRPATLVLVAALSLPSPLHAQTAQDRARAAAAAARAKSADSDALLGNYVTPGLAGQAITTVDTKKTFTPNLACQKSATLLELLAQPSATGDIGTLSISRDSDLDGSFDEALTVPVPTSGICANGIISCAPGSWDACRFFRWDTSTSGALKLSQVELTDLAGCYCVNNSCGSNLV
;
A
#
# COMPACT_ATOMS: atom_id res chain seq x y z
N MET A 1 74.33 -52.42 38.44
CA MET A 1 72.99 -51.98 37.99
C MET A 1 72.68 -50.67 38.70
N ARG A 2 72.65 -49.54 37.99
CA ARG A 2 72.36 -48.19 38.52
C ARG A 2 71.01 -47.75 37.97
N PRO A 3 70.08 -47.20 38.77
CA PRO A 3 68.79 -46.77 38.25
C PRO A 3 68.94 -45.40 37.56
N ALA A 4 68.44 -45.30 36.33
CA ALA A 4 68.33 -44.06 35.59
C ALA A 4 66.97 -43.41 35.91
N THR A 5 67.01 -42.19 36.42
CA THR A 5 65.86 -41.36 36.76
C THR A 5 65.30 -40.73 35.48
N LEU A 6 64.03 -41.01 35.16
CA LEU A 6 63.31 -40.37 34.05
C LEU A 6 62.48 -39.20 34.61
N VAL A 7 62.86 -37.98 34.23
CA VAL A 7 62.19 -36.73 34.62
C VAL A 7 60.99 -36.50 33.69
N LEU A 8 59.79 -36.44 34.25
CA LEU A 8 58.56 -36.08 33.55
C LEU A 8 58.42 -34.54 33.55
N VAL A 9 58.53 -33.90 32.38
CA VAL A 9 58.29 -32.45 32.23
C VAL A 9 56.78 -32.24 32.04
N ALA A 10 56.11 -31.75 33.09
CA ALA A 10 54.73 -31.28 33.00
C ALA A 10 54.71 -29.83 32.47
N ALA A 11 54.22 -29.64 31.25
CA ALA A 11 53.94 -28.32 30.70
C ALA A 11 52.70 -27.73 31.40
N LEU A 12 52.89 -26.71 32.25
CA LEU A 12 51.80 -25.90 32.78
C LEU A 12 51.23 -25.00 31.68
N SER A 13 50.07 -25.37 31.13
CA SER A 13 49.20 -24.45 30.41
C SER A 13 48.52 -23.51 31.41
N LEU A 14 49.05 -22.29 31.54
CA LEU A 14 48.39 -21.23 32.29
C LEU A 14 47.08 -20.83 31.57
N PRO A 15 45.93 -20.81 32.26
CA PRO A 15 44.68 -20.33 31.69
C PRO A 15 44.76 -18.82 31.45
N SER A 16 44.57 -18.39 30.21
CA SER A 16 44.43 -16.98 29.86
C SER A 16 43.24 -16.37 30.62
N PRO A 17 43.38 -15.19 31.26
CA PRO A 17 42.27 -14.55 31.95
C PRO A 17 41.23 -14.09 30.92
N LEU A 18 40.08 -14.77 30.91
CA LEU A 18 38.88 -14.35 30.19
C LEU A 18 38.30 -13.13 30.93
N HIS A 19 38.74 -11.92 30.61
CA HIS A 19 38.16 -10.72 31.21
C HIS A 19 36.69 -10.57 30.81
N ALA A 20 35.80 -10.61 31.81
CA ALA A 20 34.38 -10.29 31.62
C ALA A 20 34.24 -8.84 31.15
N GLN A 21 33.46 -8.64 30.07
CA GLN A 21 33.23 -7.33 29.46
C GLN A 21 32.64 -6.34 30.46
N THR A 22 33.19 -5.14 30.56
CA THR A 22 32.70 -4.12 31.51
C THR A 22 31.28 -3.66 31.12
N ALA A 23 30.52 -3.14 32.10
CA ALA A 23 29.19 -2.58 31.82
C ALA A 23 29.24 -1.40 30.82
N GLN A 24 30.32 -0.60 30.88
CA GLN A 24 30.53 0.52 29.98
C GLN A 24 30.78 0.08 28.55
N ASP A 25 31.56 -0.99 28.35
CA ASP A 25 31.81 -1.54 27.02
C ASP A 25 30.53 -2.12 26.41
N ARG A 26 29.72 -2.81 27.22
CA ARG A 26 28.41 -3.31 26.79
C ARG A 26 27.46 -2.17 26.39
N ALA A 27 27.43 -1.08 27.16
CA ALA A 27 26.61 0.09 26.85
C ALA A 27 27.06 0.76 25.54
N ARG A 28 28.36 0.91 25.32
CA ARG A 28 28.91 1.46 24.06
C ARG A 28 28.58 0.58 22.87
N ALA A 29 28.74 -0.73 23.00
CA ALA A 29 28.41 -1.68 21.94
C ALA A 29 26.91 -1.63 21.57
N ALA A 30 26.02 -1.60 22.57
CA ALA A 30 24.58 -1.47 22.35
C ALA A 30 24.21 -0.15 21.65
N ALA A 31 24.83 0.96 22.06
CA ALA A 31 24.59 2.26 21.45
C ALA A 31 25.12 2.35 20.01
N ALA A 32 26.24 1.69 19.71
CA ALA A 32 26.77 1.59 18.35
C ALA A 32 25.85 0.75 17.45
N ALA A 33 25.35 -0.38 17.96
CA ALA A 33 24.40 -1.23 17.24
C ALA A 33 23.08 -0.49 16.94
N ALA A 34 22.55 0.27 17.91
CA ALA A 34 21.36 1.09 17.70
C ALA A 34 21.60 2.16 16.62
N ARG A 35 22.73 2.88 16.70
CA ARG A 35 23.07 3.90 15.70
C ARG A 35 23.24 3.32 14.30
N ALA A 36 23.89 2.16 14.15
CA ALA A 36 24.06 1.51 12.85
C ALA A 36 22.72 1.20 12.16
N LYS A 37 21.63 1.05 12.93
CA LYS A 37 20.31 0.71 12.43
C LYS A 37 19.36 1.91 12.29
N SER A 38 19.55 2.98 13.07
CA SER A 38 18.58 4.09 13.15
C SER A 38 19.18 5.46 13.46
N ALA A 39 20.47 5.70 13.18
CA ALA A 39 21.10 7.01 13.46
C ALA A 39 20.56 8.16 12.59
N ASP A 40 20.07 7.85 11.39
CA ASP A 40 19.57 8.81 10.43
C ASP A 40 18.39 8.22 9.63
N SER A 41 17.78 9.06 8.79
CA SER A 41 16.63 8.69 7.97
C SER A 41 16.94 7.53 7.03
N ASP A 42 18.11 7.49 6.40
CA ASP A 42 18.46 6.43 5.45
C ASP A 42 18.66 5.09 6.15
N ALA A 43 19.34 5.10 7.30
CA ALA A 43 19.52 3.92 8.14
C ALA A 43 18.17 3.39 8.64
N LEU A 44 17.28 4.28 9.11
CA LEU A 44 15.96 3.90 9.59
C LEU A 44 15.08 3.34 8.46
N LEU A 45 15.06 4.02 7.30
CA LEU A 45 14.30 3.61 6.13
C LEU A 45 14.79 2.26 5.60
N GLY A 46 16.09 2.09 5.44
CA GLY A 46 16.68 0.87 4.89
C GLY A 46 16.62 -0.35 5.81
N ASN A 47 16.69 -0.16 7.14
CA ASN A 47 16.69 -1.29 8.08
C ASN A 47 15.31 -1.67 8.62
N TYR A 48 14.35 -0.74 8.66
CA TYR A 48 13.06 -0.96 9.32
C TYR A 48 11.86 -0.58 8.46
N VAL A 49 11.79 0.66 7.97
CA VAL A 49 10.53 1.18 7.40
C VAL A 49 10.23 0.58 6.04
N THR A 50 11.15 0.69 5.08
CA THR A 50 10.97 0.15 3.72
C THR A 50 10.78 -1.37 3.73
N PRO A 51 11.68 -2.18 4.35
CA PRO A 51 11.45 -3.62 4.39
C PRO A 51 10.20 -4.00 5.19
N GLY A 52 9.93 -3.33 6.31
CA GLY A 52 8.79 -3.66 7.15
C GLY A 52 7.43 -3.34 6.52
N LEU A 53 7.32 -2.23 5.78
CA LEU A 53 6.12 -1.90 4.99
C LEU A 53 5.98 -2.82 3.76
N ALA A 54 7.09 -3.31 3.20
CA ALA A 54 7.08 -4.25 2.09
C ALA A 54 6.81 -5.71 2.51
N GLY A 55 6.57 -5.99 3.81
CA GLY A 55 6.43 -7.37 4.30
C GLY A 55 7.71 -8.19 4.22
N GLN A 56 8.87 -7.54 4.19
CA GLN A 56 10.17 -8.19 4.22
C GLN A 56 10.68 -8.33 5.66
N ALA A 57 11.61 -9.26 5.85
CA ALA A 57 12.19 -9.51 7.15
C ALA A 57 13.02 -8.31 7.64
N ILE A 58 12.85 -7.94 8.91
CA ILE A 58 13.69 -6.98 9.63
C ILE A 58 14.45 -7.70 10.75
N THR A 59 15.51 -7.05 11.24
CA THR A 59 16.37 -7.60 12.31
C THR A 59 16.30 -6.74 13.56
N THR A 60 16.38 -7.35 14.74
CA THR A 60 16.55 -6.62 16.00
C THR A 60 17.85 -5.79 15.98
N VAL A 61 17.95 -4.79 16.85
CA VAL A 61 19.13 -3.92 16.97
C VAL A 61 20.42 -4.70 17.14
N ASP A 62 20.38 -5.80 17.89
CA ASP A 62 21.52 -6.70 18.11
C ASP A 62 21.70 -7.75 16.99
N THR A 63 20.91 -7.71 15.93
CA THR A 63 20.90 -8.64 14.80
C THR A 63 20.67 -10.12 15.15
N LYS A 64 20.26 -10.42 16.39
CA LYS A 64 20.08 -11.82 16.84
C LYS A 64 18.74 -12.42 16.46
N LYS A 65 17.73 -11.58 16.21
CA LYS A 65 16.41 -12.04 15.81
C LYS A 65 16.04 -11.40 14.49
N THR A 66 15.52 -12.23 13.60
CA THR A 66 14.93 -11.83 12.33
C THR A 66 13.45 -12.14 12.38
N PHE A 67 12.61 -11.19 12.00
CA PHE A 67 11.17 -11.40 11.94
C PHE A 67 10.57 -10.56 10.80
N THR A 68 9.47 -11.02 10.22
CA THR A 68 8.73 -10.28 9.21
C THR A 68 7.60 -9.53 9.89
N PRO A 69 7.63 -8.19 9.95
CA PRO A 69 6.59 -7.44 10.62
C PRO A 69 5.40 -7.23 9.66
N ASN A 70 4.20 -7.23 10.20
CA ASN A 70 2.98 -6.91 9.45
C ASN A 70 2.64 -5.43 9.67
N LEU A 71 3.42 -4.52 9.05
CA LEU A 71 3.27 -3.06 9.24
C LEU A 71 2.37 -2.39 8.20
N ALA A 72 2.40 -2.87 6.97
CA ALA A 72 1.44 -2.48 5.94
C ALA A 72 0.32 -3.51 5.88
N CYS A 73 -0.88 -3.11 5.45
CA CYS A 73 -1.97 -4.03 5.16
C CYS A 73 -1.49 -5.05 4.10
N GLN A 74 -1.05 -6.23 4.55
CA GLN A 74 -0.49 -7.30 3.70
C GLN A 74 -1.52 -7.89 2.73
N LYS A 75 -2.80 -7.60 2.93
CA LYS A 75 -3.89 -8.04 2.08
C LYS A 75 -4.27 -6.91 1.14
N SER A 76 -3.70 -6.91 -0.06
CA SER A 76 -4.22 -6.11 -1.16
C SER A 76 -5.40 -6.86 -1.78
N ALA A 77 -6.59 -6.67 -1.23
CA ALA A 77 -7.81 -7.05 -1.94
C ALA A 77 -8.26 -5.92 -2.86
N THR A 78 -9.07 -6.25 -3.87
CA THR A 78 -9.61 -5.25 -4.79
C THR A 78 -10.60 -4.37 -4.05
N LEU A 79 -10.27 -3.09 -3.88
CA LEU A 79 -11.15 -2.10 -3.24
C LEU A 79 -12.33 -1.71 -4.13
N LEU A 80 -12.07 -1.58 -5.43
CA LEU A 80 -13.00 -0.99 -6.40
C LEU A 80 -12.88 -1.72 -7.74
N GLU A 81 -14.01 -2.10 -8.30
CA GLU A 81 -14.13 -2.63 -9.65
C GLU A 81 -15.11 -1.76 -10.45
N LEU A 82 -14.73 -1.41 -11.68
CA LEU A 82 -15.55 -0.64 -12.59
C LEU A 82 -15.77 -1.42 -13.88
N LEU A 83 -17.03 -1.53 -14.28
CA LEU A 83 -17.43 -2.01 -15.60
C LEU A 83 -18.05 -0.84 -16.37
N ALA A 84 -17.39 -0.43 -17.44
CA ALA A 84 -17.89 0.56 -18.39
C ALA A 84 -18.07 -0.12 -19.76
N GLN A 85 -19.31 -0.16 -20.26
CA GLN A 85 -19.63 -0.73 -21.56
C GLN A 85 -20.18 0.36 -22.48
N PRO A 86 -19.49 0.67 -23.59
CA PRO A 86 -20.00 1.57 -24.61
C PRO A 86 -21.28 1.01 -25.26
N SER A 87 -22.15 1.93 -25.66
CA SER A 87 -23.33 1.67 -26.47
C SER A 87 -23.06 2.01 -27.94
N ALA A 88 -24.03 1.72 -28.82
CA ALA A 88 -23.91 2.02 -30.24
C ALA A 88 -23.73 3.54 -30.55
N THR A 89 -24.17 4.42 -29.64
CA THR A 89 -24.05 5.87 -29.77
C THR A 89 -22.74 6.43 -29.20
N GLY A 90 -21.85 5.56 -28.71
CA GLY A 90 -20.58 5.93 -28.08
C GLY A 90 -20.72 6.33 -26.61
N ASP A 91 -21.93 6.60 -26.12
CA ASP A 91 -22.16 6.79 -24.68
C ASP A 91 -21.82 5.49 -23.93
N ILE A 92 -21.33 5.60 -22.69
CA ILE A 92 -21.25 4.44 -21.81
C ILE A 92 -22.69 4.08 -21.40
N GLY A 93 -23.20 2.99 -21.99
CA GLY A 93 -24.57 2.52 -21.76
C GLY A 93 -24.72 1.79 -20.43
N THR A 94 -23.66 1.07 -20.01
CA THR A 94 -23.60 0.41 -18.70
C THR A 94 -22.38 0.92 -17.95
N LEU A 95 -22.59 1.57 -16.81
CA LEU A 95 -21.54 1.89 -15.85
C LEU A 95 -21.91 1.28 -14.50
N SER A 96 -21.16 0.25 -14.09
CA SER A 96 -21.32 -0.42 -12.80
C SER A 96 -20.05 -0.25 -11.98
N ILE A 97 -20.23 0.05 -10.69
CA ILE A 97 -19.15 0.29 -9.74
C ILE A 97 -19.39 -0.63 -8.55
N SER A 98 -18.48 -1.55 -8.29
CA SER A 98 -18.48 -2.42 -7.11
C SER A 98 -17.40 -1.98 -6.15
N ARG A 99 -17.69 -1.94 -4.85
CA ARG A 99 -16.76 -1.49 -3.80
C ARG A 99 -16.77 -2.47 -2.62
N ASP A 100 -15.59 -2.64 -2.03
CA ASP A 100 -15.39 -3.26 -0.72
C ASP A 100 -15.32 -2.14 0.31
N SER A 101 -16.43 -1.87 1.00
CA SER A 101 -16.58 -0.70 1.85
C SER A 101 -15.95 -0.87 3.23
N ASP A 102 -15.77 -2.11 3.70
CA ASP A 102 -15.20 -2.46 5.00
C ASP A 102 -13.77 -3.03 4.93
N LEU A 103 -13.22 -3.19 3.72
CA LEU A 103 -11.87 -3.65 3.43
C LEU A 103 -11.61 -5.11 3.83
N ASP A 104 -12.65 -5.94 3.88
CA ASP A 104 -12.53 -7.36 4.23
C ASP A 104 -12.00 -8.23 3.08
N GLY A 105 -12.02 -7.68 1.85
CA GLY A 105 -11.61 -8.30 0.61
C GLY A 105 -12.73 -8.88 -0.25
N SER A 106 -13.98 -8.56 0.07
CA SER A 106 -15.18 -8.94 -0.69
C SER A 106 -15.98 -7.69 -1.05
N PHE A 107 -16.54 -7.63 -2.26
CA PHE A 107 -17.45 -6.53 -2.59
C PHE A 107 -18.77 -6.67 -1.83
N ASP A 108 -19.13 -5.61 -1.10
CA ASP A 108 -20.35 -5.50 -0.29
C ASP A 108 -21.30 -4.41 -0.82
N GLU A 109 -20.83 -3.59 -1.77
CA GLU A 109 -21.58 -2.51 -2.36
C GLU A 109 -21.47 -2.49 -3.88
N ALA A 110 -22.59 -2.20 -4.56
CA ALA A 110 -22.61 -1.99 -6.00
C ALA A 110 -23.58 -0.87 -6.40
N LEU A 111 -23.13 -0.02 -7.33
CA LEU A 111 -23.94 1.02 -7.96
C LEU A 111 -23.92 0.84 -9.48
N THR A 112 -25.09 0.61 -10.06
CA THR A 112 -25.30 0.77 -11.51
C THR A 112 -25.83 2.17 -11.76
N VAL A 113 -25.10 2.95 -12.56
CA VAL A 113 -25.54 4.29 -12.95
C VAL A 113 -26.82 4.18 -13.78
N PRO A 114 -27.91 4.87 -13.39
CA PRO A 114 -29.23 4.67 -14.01
C PRO A 114 -29.42 5.44 -15.32
N VAL A 115 -28.37 6.07 -15.84
CA VAL A 115 -28.40 6.92 -17.03
C VAL A 115 -27.18 6.66 -17.90
N PRO A 116 -27.28 6.80 -19.24
CA PRO A 116 -26.12 6.70 -20.11
C PRO A 116 -25.13 7.83 -19.79
N THR A 117 -23.84 7.54 -19.83
CA THR A 117 -22.79 8.54 -19.60
C THR A 117 -22.25 9.03 -20.94
N SER A 118 -22.60 10.27 -21.27
CA SER A 118 -22.16 10.97 -22.48
C SER A 118 -20.84 11.69 -22.27
N GLY A 119 -20.55 12.10 -21.03
CA GLY A 119 -19.31 12.75 -20.64
C GLY A 119 -18.84 12.36 -19.24
N ILE A 120 -17.53 12.38 -19.03
CA ILE A 120 -16.88 12.05 -17.76
C ILE A 120 -16.25 13.32 -17.19
N CYS A 121 -16.40 13.53 -15.89
CA CYS A 121 -15.78 14.62 -15.14
C CYS A 121 -14.95 14.04 -13.98
N ALA A 122 -14.00 14.82 -13.47
CA ALA A 122 -13.16 14.39 -12.34
C ALA A 122 -13.96 14.03 -11.08
N ASN A 123 -15.14 14.64 -10.91
CA ASN A 123 -16.02 14.44 -9.76
C ASN A 123 -17.43 13.97 -10.15
N GLY A 124 -17.67 13.55 -11.38
CA GLY A 124 -19.02 13.23 -11.83
C GLY A 124 -19.15 12.74 -13.27
N ILE A 125 -20.38 12.77 -13.77
CA ILE A 125 -20.74 12.40 -15.15
C ILE A 125 -21.72 13.40 -15.75
N ILE A 126 -21.79 13.41 -17.07
CA ILE A 126 -22.78 14.12 -17.87
C ILE A 126 -23.58 13.09 -18.65
N SER A 127 -24.91 13.21 -18.60
CA SER A 127 -25.83 12.39 -19.40
C SER A 127 -26.64 13.28 -20.33
N CYS A 128 -26.50 13.09 -21.63
CA CYS A 128 -27.18 13.86 -22.67
C CYS A 128 -28.13 12.96 -23.47
N ALA A 129 -28.85 13.52 -24.44
CA ALA A 129 -29.55 12.69 -25.40
C ALA A 129 -28.55 11.77 -26.14
N PRO A 130 -28.88 10.49 -26.38
CA PRO A 130 -27.91 9.51 -26.90
C PRO A 130 -27.17 9.97 -28.16
N GLY A 131 -25.85 9.86 -28.15
CA GLY A 131 -24.97 10.23 -29.26
C GLY A 131 -24.86 11.74 -29.55
N SER A 132 -25.36 12.59 -28.64
CA SER A 132 -25.35 14.05 -28.78
C SER A 132 -24.70 14.72 -27.58
N TRP A 133 -24.56 16.06 -27.65
CA TRP A 133 -24.17 16.90 -26.52
C TRP A 133 -25.30 17.86 -26.10
N ASP A 134 -26.55 17.43 -26.34
CA ASP A 134 -27.77 18.22 -26.13
C ASP A 134 -28.64 17.65 -25.00
N ALA A 135 -29.48 18.51 -24.42
CA ALA A 135 -30.42 18.16 -23.35
C ALA A 135 -29.76 17.44 -22.15
N CYS A 136 -28.60 17.95 -21.73
CA CYS A 136 -27.77 17.31 -20.73
C CYS A 136 -28.26 17.50 -19.29
N ARG A 137 -28.03 16.45 -18.49
CA ARG A 137 -28.16 16.43 -17.03
C ARG A 137 -26.79 16.15 -16.43
N PHE A 138 -26.49 16.85 -15.34
CA PHE A 138 -25.18 16.82 -14.70
C PHE A 138 -25.28 16.13 -13.36
N PHE A 139 -24.32 15.27 -13.07
CA PHE A 139 -24.36 14.49 -11.85
C PHE A 139 -22.98 14.42 -11.20
N ARG A 140 -22.94 14.65 -9.89
CA ARG A 140 -21.73 14.57 -9.07
C ARG A 140 -21.74 13.27 -8.25
N TRP A 141 -20.59 12.62 -8.15
CA TRP A 141 -20.39 11.53 -7.20
C TRP A 141 -20.55 12.06 -5.76
N ASP A 142 -21.25 11.31 -4.93
CA ASP A 142 -21.56 11.68 -3.56
C ASP A 142 -21.69 10.41 -2.70
N THR A 143 -21.84 10.57 -1.39
CA THR A 143 -22.10 9.46 -0.47
C THR A 143 -23.40 9.67 0.31
N SER A 144 -24.06 8.56 0.65
CA SER A 144 -25.19 8.57 1.58
C SER A 144 -24.69 8.75 3.02
N THR A 145 -25.62 8.92 3.96
CA THR A 145 -25.30 8.94 5.39
C THR A 145 -24.71 7.62 5.90
N SER A 146 -24.94 6.51 5.19
CA SER A 146 -24.33 5.21 5.48
C SER A 146 -22.97 5.03 4.79
N GLY A 147 -22.48 6.05 4.08
CA GLY A 147 -21.22 5.99 3.32
C GLY A 147 -21.34 5.39 1.92
N ALA A 148 -22.54 4.91 1.53
CA ALA A 148 -22.76 4.29 0.22
C ALA A 148 -22.60 5.30 -0.92
N LEU A 149 -21.91 4.91 -1.99
CA LEU A 149 -21.77 5.64 -3.23
C LEU A 149 -23.16 5.93 -3.82
N LYS A 150 -23.39 7.20 -4.16
CA LYS A 150 -24.59 7.65 -4.85
C LYS A 150 -24.23 8.69 -5.89
N LEU A 151 -25.21 9.01 -6.72
CA LEU A 151 -25.10 10.01 -7.76
C LEU A 151 -26.13 11.12 -7.53
N SER A 152 -25.66 12.34 -7.33
CA SER A 152 -26.48 13.52 -7.03
C SER A 152 -26.58 14.42 -8.26
N GLN A 153 -27.79 14.80 -8.67
CA GLN A 153 -27.95 15.76 -9.76
C GLN A 153 -27.50 17.15 -9.30
N VAL A 154 -26.71 17.84 -10.12
CA VAL A 154 -26.10 19.16 -9.85
C VAL A 154 -26.18 20.05 -11.08
N GLU A 155 -25.65 21.27 -10.98
CA GLU A 155 -25.42 22.13 -12.14
C GLU A 155 -24.04 21.84 -12.77
N LEU A 156 -23.86 22.20 -14.04
CA LEU A 156 -22.59 22.00 -14.75
C LEU A 156 -21.41 22.68 -14.05
N THR A 157 -21.65 23.84 -13.41
CA THR A 157 -20.63 24.60 -12.68
C THR A 157 -20.09 23.88 -11.44
N ASP A 158 -20.79 22.84 -10.96
CA ASP A 158 -20.36 22.02 -9.82
C ASP A 158 -19.49 20.83 -10.25
N LEU A 159 -19.31 20.63 -11.56
CA LEU A 159 -18.45 19.59 -12.12
C LEU A 159 -17.08 20.15 -12.54
N ALA A 160 -16.05 19.31 -12.46
CA ALA A 160 -14.67 19.68 -12.73
C ALA A 160 -14.06 18.83 -13.85
N GLY A 161 -13.39 19.49 -14.80
CA GLY A 161 -12.55 18.81 -15.81
C GLY A 161 -13.33 17.84 -16.70
N CYS A 162 -14.53 18.22 -17.13
CA CYS A 162 -15.38 17.36 -17.95
C CYS A 162 -14.86 17.21 -19.38
N TYR A 163 -14.99 16.01 -19.93
CA TYR A 163 -14.76 15.71 -21.34
C TYR A 163 -15.85 14.81 -21.91
N CYS A 164 -16.07 14.92 -23.22
CA CYS A 164 -17.06 14.13 -23.96
C CYS A 164 -16.50 12.74 -24.31
N VAL A 165 -17.36 11.71 -24.25
CA VAL A 165 -16.99 10.32 -24.58
C VAL A 165 -17.84 9.68 -25.68
N ASN A 166 -18.88 10.35 -26.18
CA ASN A 166 -19.81 9.77 -27.16
C ASN A 166 -19.53 10.19 -28.62
N ASN A 167 -20.34 9.70 -29.54
CA ASN A 167 -20.15 9.92 -30.98
C ASN A 167 -20.24 11.39 -31.42
N SER A 168 -20.74 12.31 -30.58
CA SER A 168 -20.77 13.74 -30.89
C SER A 168 -19.37 14.38 -30.92
N CYS A 169 -18.41 13.80 -30.19
CA CYS A 169 -17.02 14.29 -30.13
C CYS A 169 -16.01 13.39 -30.85
N GLY A 170 -16.41 12.20 -31.32
CA GLY A 170 -15.55 11.30 -32.07
C GLY A 170 -15.93 9.82 -31.87
N SER A 171 -15.18 8.92 -32.49
CA SER A 171 -15.38 7.47 -32.36
C SER A 171 -14.26 6.82 -31.53
N ASN A 172 -14.57 5.72 -30.85
CA ASN A 172 -13.64 4.93 -30.02
C ASN A 172 -12.95 5.75 -28.91
N LEU A 173 -13.74 6.52 -28.15
CA LEU A 173 -13.24 7.40 -27.08
C LEU A 173 -13.23 6.75 -25.69
N VAL A 174 -13.77 5.52 -25.58
CA VAL A 174 -13.90 4.69 -24.36
C VAL A 174 -13.69 3.22 -24.70
#